data_AF-A0A1C6UKV4-F1
#
_entry.id   AF-A0A1C6UKV4-F1
#
_cell.length_a   1.000
_cell.length_b   1.000
_cell.length_c   1.000
_cell.angle_alpha   90.00
_cell.angle_beta   90.00
_cell.angle_gamma   90.00
#
_symmetry.space_group_name_H-M   'P 1'
#
loop_
_entity.id
_entity.type
_entity.pdbx_description
1 polymer ?
#
loop_
_entity_poly.entity_id
_entity_poly.type
_entity_poly.pdbx_seq_one_letter_code
_entity_poly.pdbx_strand_id
1 'polypeptide(L)'
;MTGEPSSLDPDEKVDLWRQRFFEAQAAAEEFVLGEHGDEGLAAWIRANSRITADLLRAQRPAGMSTTDHYVTRLQRQLMLYDSAVTSEPQPSGTVLRNADCGILRYRRRAARAGVVLTFSSPCGYCQQLNTAIAARYLEPEVTVSCEQAGDGCTWRVSAQASADAPAASPQRGRAAD
;
A
#
# COMPACT_ATOMS: atom_id res chain seq x y z
N MET A 1 5.80 -6.12 -49.69
CA MET A 1 6.51 -5.08 -48.92
C MET A 1 6.26 -5.35 -47.44
N THR A 2 7.20 -6.00 -46.76
CA THR A 2 7.17 -6.14 -45.30
C THR A 2 7.98 -5.00 -44.73
N GLY A 3 7.32 -3.88 -44.43
CA GLY A 3 7.96 -2.79 -43.69
C GLY A 3 8.44 -3.31 -42.35
N GLU A 4 9.67 -2.96 -41.95
CA GLU A 4 10.14 -3.26 -40.60
C GLU A 4 9.13 -2.72 -39.59
N PRO A 5 8.76 -3.51 -38.57
CA PRO A 5 7.85 -3.01 -37.55
C PRO A 5 8.49 -1.78 -36.90
N SER A 6 7.80 -0.64 -37.01
CA SER A 6 8.17 0.61 -36.35
C SER A 6 8.48 0.32 -34.88
N SER A 7 9.65 0.74 -34.41
CA SER A 7 9.96 0.64 -32.99
C SER A 7 8.92 1.42 -32.19
N LEU A 8 8.26 0.77 -31.24
CA LEU A 8 7.28 1.40 -30.37
C LEU A 8 7.87 2.64 -29.68
N ASP A 9 7.04 3.66 -29.51
CA ASP A 9 7.37 4.84 -28.73
C ASP A 9 7.70 4.45 -27.26
N PRO A 10 8.60 5.16 -26.55
CA PRO A 10 8.92 4.82 -25.16
C PRO A 10 7.69 4.77 -24.24
N ASP A 11 6.70 5.64 -24.41
CA ASP A 11 5.51 5.63 -23.57
C ASP A 11 4.63 4.41 -23.89
N GLU A 12 4.50 4.05 -25.16
CA GLU A 12 3.83 2.80 -25.58
C GLU A 12 4.53 1.56 -25.00
N LYS A 13 5.86 1.55 -24.95
CA LYS A 13 6.63 0.46 -24.32
C LYS A 13 6.37 0.37 -22.82
N VAL A 14 6.33 1.50 -22.12
CA VAL A 14 6.04 1.55 -20.68
C VAL A 14 4.63 1.03 -20.41
N ASP A 15 3.65 1.42 -21.20
CA ASP A 15 2.27 0.95 -21.06
C ASP A 15 2.12 -0.54 -21.33
N LEU A 16 2.78 -1.08 -22.36
CA LEU A 16 2.81 -2.52 -22.61
C LEU A 16 3.48 -3.29 -21.47
N TRP A 17 4.62 -2.81 -20.96
CA TRP A 17 5.28 -3.45 -19.81
C TRP A 17 4.40 -3.44 -18.56
N ARG A 18 3.73 -2.32 -18.30
CA ARG A 18 2.75 -2.19 -17.21
C ARG A 18 1.62 -3.20 -17.40
N GLN A 19 1.05 -3.32 -18.60
CA GLN A 19 0.02 -4.31 -18.91
C GLN A 19 0.52 -5.75 -18.65
N ARG A 20 1.71 -6.12 -19.16
CA ARG A 20 2.26 -7.48 -18.98
C ARG A 20 2.55 -7.80 -17.51
N PHE A 21 3.04 -6.83 -16.75
CA PHE A 21 3.22 -7.00 -15.32
C PHE A 21 1.87 -7.28 -14.61
N PHE A 22 0.82 -6.55 -14.97
CA PHE A 22 -0.50 -6.80 -14.41
C PHE A 22 -1.08 -8.16 -14.78
N GLU A 23 -0.95 -8.56 -16.05
CA GLU A 23 -1.40 -9.87 -16.51
C GLU A 23 -0.68 -10.99 -15.76
N ALA A 24 0.65 -10.89 -15.61
CA ALA A 24 1.44 -11.85 -14.84
C ALA A 24 1.05 -11.89 -13.36
N GLN A 25 0.80 -10.72 -12.75
CA GLN A 25 0.34 -10.65 -11.36
C GLN A 25 -1.04 -11.30 -11.20
N ALA A 26 -1.99 -11.00 -12.09
CA ALA A 26 -3.32 -11.59 -12.06
C ALA A 26 -3.28 -13.11 -12.26
N ALA A 27 -2.47 -13.61 -13.19
CA ALA A 27 -2.30 -15.05 -13.42
C ALA A 27 -1.66 -15.75 -12.21
N ALA A 28 -0.68 -15.12 -11.55
CA ALA A 28 -0.09 -15.67 -10.32
C ALA A 28 -1.11 -15.72 -9.17
N GLU A 29 -1.92 -14.67 -9.02
CA GLU A 29 -3.02 -14.64 -8.05
C GLU A 29 -4.04 -15.75 -8.35
N GLU A 30 -4.43 -15.91 -9.61
CA GLU A 30 -5.38 -16.95 -10.06
C GLU A 30 -4.86 -18.35 -9.77
N PHE A 31 -3.60 -18.62 -10.10
CA PHE A 31 -2.95 -19.90 -9.79
C PHE A 31 -2.94 -20.19 -8.29
N VAL A 32 -2.51 -19.23 -7.46
CA VAL A 32 -2.43 -19.43 -6.00
C VAL A 32 -3.82 -19.71 -5.41
N LEU A 33 -4.84 -18.96 -5.83
CA LEU A 33 -6.19 -19.20 -5.34
C LEU A 33 -6.82 -20.49 -5.88
N GLY A 34 -6.60 -20.81 -7.15
CA GLY A 34 -7.15 -22.01 -7.78
C GLY A 34 -6.58 -23.29 -7.16
N GLU A 35 -5.26 -23.34 -6.95
CA GLU A 35 -4.56 -24.56 -6.48
C GLU A 35 -4.48 -24.66 -4.95
N HIS A 36 -4.51 -23.52 -4.24
CA HIS A 36 -4.23 -23.48 -2.80
C HIS A 36 -5.27 -22.71 -1.97
N GLY A 37 -6.29 -22.14 -2.60
CA GLY A 37 -7.36 -21.40 -1.93
C GLY A 37 -6.87 -20.25 -1.04
N ASP A 38 -7.70 -19.87 -0.08
CA ASP A 38 -7.42 -18.77 0.84
C ASP A 38 -6.19 -19.02 1.72
N GLU A 39 -5.90 -20.29 2.06
CA GLU A 39 -4.71 -20.66 2.83
C GLU A 39 -3.42 -20.39 2.06
N GLY A 40 -3.42 -20.72 0.76
CA GLY A 40 -2.34 -20.39 -0.16
C GLY A 40 -2.12 -18.89 -0.27
N LEU A 41 -3.19 -18.12 -0.41
CA LEU A 41 -3.11 -16.66 -0.42
C LEU A 41 -2.53 -16.11 0.88
N ALA A 42 -2.98 -16.62 2.03
CA ALA A 42 -2.45 -16.21 3.32
C ALA A 42 -0.96 -16.57 3.45
N ALA A 43 -0.53 -17.74 2.98
CA ALA A 43 0.88 -18.14 2.93
C ALA A 43 1.70 -17.23 2.03
N TRP A 44 1.16 -16.88 0.86
CA TRP A 44 1.76 -15.93 -0.06
C TRP A 44 1.95 -14.55 0.57
N ILE A 45 0.91 -14.00 1.21
CA ILE A 45 0.98 -12.72 1.95
C ILE A 45 2.07 -12.79 3.04
N ARG A 46 2.15 -13.88 3.81
CA ARG A 46 3.18 -14.06 4.84
C ARG A 46 4.59 -14.07 4.26
N ALA A 47 4.81 -14.76 3.14
CA ALA A 47 6.11 -14.81 2.48
C ALA A 47 6.50 -13.46 1.87
N ASN A 48 5.57 -12.83 1.15
CA ASN A 48 5.81 -11.57 0.45
C ASN A 48 6.05 -10.41 1.43
N SER A 49 5.27 -10.35 2.51
CA SER A 49 5.48 -9.35 3.57
C SER A 49 6.82 -9.49 4.27
N ARG A 50 7.28 -10.73 4.55
CA ARG A 50 8.63 -10.98 5.10
C ARG A 50 9.73 -10.48 4.17
N ILE A 51 9.71 -10.92 2.92
CA ILE A 51 10.73 -10.54 1.91
C ILE A 51 10.75 -9.03 1.74
N THR A 52 9.57 -8.41 1.62
CA THR A 52 9.47 -6.96 1.46
C THR A 52 10.00 -6.22 2.67
N ALA A 53 9.69 -6.65 3.90
CA ALA A 53 10.22 -6.04 5.11
C ALA A 53 11.75 -6.16 5.19
N ASP A 54 12.31 -7.30 4.80
CA ASP A 54 13.77 -7.49 4.73
C ASP A 54 14.42 -6.55 3.72
N LEU A 55 13.82 -6.39 2.54
CA LEU A 55 14.27 -5.44 1.52
C LEU A 55 14.17 -3.99 2.01
N LEU A 56 13.07 -3.62 2.67
CA LEU A 56 12.91 -2.27 3.23
C LEU A 56 14.00 -1.96 4.27
N ARG A 57 14.36 -2.92 5.12
CA ARG A 57 15.48 -2.75 6.08
C ARG A 57 16.81 -2.54 5.36
N ALA A 58 17.09 -3.32 4.32
CA ALA A 58 18.33 -3.22 3.56
C ALA A 58 18.44 -1.92 2.73
N GLN A 59 17.32 -1.38 2.28
CA GLN A 59 17.26 -0.23 1.36
C GLN A 59 16.94 1.10 2.05
N ARG A 60 16.68 1.10 3.36
CA ARG A 60 16.31 2.32 4.09
C ARG A 60 17.44 3.36 3.99
N PRO A 61 17.16 4.57 3.47
CA PRO A 61 18.13 5.65 3.47
C PRO A 61 18.60 5.99 4.89
N ALA A 62 19.89 6.32 5.05
CA ALA A 62 20.44 6.73 6.33
C ALA A 62 19.72 7.99 6.85
N GLY A 63 19.35 7.98 8.13
CA GLY A 63 18.65 9.10 8.79
C GLY A 63 17.14 9.17 8.53
N MET A 64 16.57 8.29 7.70
CA MET A 64 15.13 8.23 7.47
C MET A 64 14.45 7.31 8.51
N SER A 65 13.30 7.73 9.05
CA SER A 65 12.50 6.86 9.92
C SER A 65 11.91 5.67 9.13
N THR A 66 11.63 4.56 9.80
CA THR A 66 10.82 3.45 9.25
C THR A 66 9.48 3.93 8.70
N THR A 67 8.79 4.81 9.43
CA THR A 67 7.49 5.38 9.10
C THR A 67 7.55 6.16 7.80
N ASP A 68 8.48 7.12 7.69
CA ASP A 68 8.65 7.91 6.46
C ASP A 68 9.03 7.02 5.29
N HIS A 69 9.91 6.04 5.51
CA HIS A 69 10.34 5.11 4.47
C HIS A 69 9.18 4.23 3.99
N TYR A 70 8.39 3.68 4.92
CA TYR A 70 7.22 2.86 4.62
C TYR A 70 6.16 3.65 3.85
N VAL A 71 5.80 4.84 4.31
CA VAL A 71 4.81 5.70 3.63
C VAL A 71 5.30 6.11 2.25
N THR A 72 6.56 6.51 2.12
CA THR A 72 7.17 6.86 0.82
C THR A 72 7.12 5.66 -0.14
N ARG A 73 7.44 4.46 0.33
CA ARG A 73 7.34 3.24 -0.49
C ARG A 73 5.89 2.94 -0.89
N LEU A 74 4.93 3.05 0.02
CA LEU A 74 3.53 2.81 -0.28
C LEU A 74 3.00 3.83 -1.30
N GLN A 75 3.32 5.11 -1.12
CA GLN A 75 2.99 6.17 -2.08
C GLN A 75 3.57 5.88 -3.46
N ARG A 76 4.87 5.53 -3.54
CA ARG A 76 5.52 5.16 -4.80
C ARG A 76 4.86 3.96 -5.48
N GLN A 77 4.51 2.93 -4.71
CA GLN A 77 3.78 1.78 -5.25
C GLN A 77 2.45 2.20 -5.88
N LEU A 78 1.67 3.05 -5.20
CA LEU A 78 0.39 3.54 -5.73
C LEU A 78 0.57 4.41 -6.98
N MET A 79 1.62 5.22 -7.04
CA MET A 79 1.95 6.04 -8.21
C MET A 79 2.35 5.22 -9.44
N LEU A 80 2.99 4.05 -9.27
CA LEU A 80 3.27 3.14 -10.39
C LEU A 80 2.00 2.71 -11.13
N TYR A 81 0.88 2.74 -10.43
CA TYR A 81 -0.44 2.41 -10.95
C TYR A 81 -1.25 3.64 -11.36
N ASP A 82 -0.63 4.82 -11.46
CA ASP A 82 -1.33 6.05 -11.85
C ASP A 82 -2.49 6.38 -10.88
N SER A 83 -2.26 6.16 -9.58
CA SER A 83 -3.22 6.50 -8.53
C SER A 83 -3.10 7.96 -8.13
N ALA A 84 -4.24 8.60 -7.83
CA ALA A 84 -4.28 9.97 -7.30
C ALA A 84 -3.98 9.95 -5.80
N VAL A 85 -2.70 9.95 -5.44
CA VAL A 85 -2.24 9.80 -4.06
C VAL A 85 -1.55 11.05 -3.50
N THR A 86 -1.96 11.45 -2.30
CA THR A 86 -1.29 12.47 -1.47
C THR A 86 -0.84 11.88 -0.14
N SER A 87 0.18 12.51 0.46
CA SER A 87 0.67 12.15 1.78
C SER A 87 0.83 13.43 2.60
N GLU A 88 0.20 13.46 3.77
CA GLU A 88 0.15 14.61 4.66
C GLU A 88 0.71 14.21 6.04
N PRO A 89 1.82 14.82 6.47
CA PRO A 89 2.29 14.70 7.85
C PRO A 89 1.24 15.28 8.82
N GLN A 90 1.08 14.63 9.96
CA GLN A 90 0.21 15.02 11.06
C GLN A 90 0.98 14.92 12.39
N PRO A 91 0.57 15.62 13.46
CA PRO A 91 1.27 15.55 14.74
C PRO A 91 1.42 14.13 15.31
N SER A 92 0.46 13.24 15.02
CA SER A 92 0.45 11.85 15.49
C SER A 92 1.01 10.84 14.49
N GLY A 93 1.44 11.27 13.29
CA GLY A 93 1.90 10.34 12.25
C GLY A 93 1.72 10.88 10.83
N THR A 94 1.47 10.01 9.87
CA THR A 94 1.24 10.40 8.47
C THR A 94 -0.08 9.82 7.96
N VAL A 95 -0.81 10.63 7.20
CA VAL A 95 -2.03 10.20 6.51
C VAL A 95 -1.75 10.19 5.01
N LEU A 96 -1.87 9.03 4.39
CA LEU A 96 -1.80 8.87 2.95
C LEU A 96 -3.21 8.70 2.40
N ARG A 97 -3.61 9.57 1.48
CA ARG A 97 -4.92 9.56 0.84
C ARG A 97 -4.75 9.18 -0.62
N ASN A 98 -5.36 8.07 -1.00
CA ASN A 98 -5.50 7.68 -2.39
C ASN A 98 -6.95 7.96 -2.80
N ALA A 99 -7.20 9.03 -3.55
CA ALA A 99 -8.55 9.45 -3.93
C ALA A 99 -9.11 8.64 -5.11
N ASP A 100 -8.24 8.20 -6.02
CA ASP A 100 -8.57 7.36 -7.17
C ASP A 100 -7.49 6.29 -7.35
N CYS A 101 -7.83 5.06 -6.95
CA CYS A 101 -6.90 3.93 -6.98
C CYS A 101 -6.79 3.35 -8.38
N GLY A 102 -5.64 3.55 -9.03
CA GLY A 102 -5.42 3.08 -10.39
C GLY A 102 -5.41 1.54 -10.53
N ILE A 103 -5.05 0.80 -9.46
CA ILE A 103 -5.20 -0.67 -9.43
C ILE A 103 -6.68 -1.05 -9.53
N LEU A 104 -7.52 -0.41 -8.72
CA LEU A 104 -8.96 -0.68 -8.69
C LEU A 104 -9.60 -0.27 -10.03
N ARG A 105 -9.23 0.91 -10.54
CA ARG A 105 -9.66 1.41 -11.85
C ARG A 105 -9.30 0.45 -12.98
N TYR A 106 -8.06 -0.02 -13.02
CA TYR A 106 -7.57 -1.02 -13.99
C TYR A 106 -8.40 -2.31 -13.92
N ARG A 107 -8.55 -2.90 -12.73
CA ARG A 107 -9.29 -4.17 -12.58
C ARG A 107 -10.76 -4.04 -12.94
N ARG A 108 -11.42 -2.94 -12.55
CA ARG A 108 -12.81 -2.68 -12.97
C ARG A 108 -12.93 -2.53 -14.48
N ARG A 109 -11.95 -1.91 -15.15
CA ARG A 109 -11.91 -1.83 -16.62
C ARG A 109 -11.73 -3.23 -17.24
N ALA A 110 -10.84 -4.05 -16.70
CA ALA A 110 -10.64 -5.43 -17.16
C ALA A 110 -11.91 -6.28 -16.99
N ALA A 111 -12.57 -6.21 -15.83
CA ALA A 111 -13.83 -6.91 -15.58
C ALA A 111 -14.94 -6.52 -16.57
N ARG A 112 -15.08 -5.22 -16.87
CA ARG A 112 -16.03 -4.74 -17.89
C ARG A 112 -15.71 -5.23 -19.29
N ALA A 113 -14.46 -5.57 -19.57
CA ALA A 113 -14.02 -6.18 -20.82
C ALA A 113 -14.16 -7.72 -20.84
N GLY A 114 -14.79 -8.31 -19.81
CA GLY A 114 -15.02 -9.75 -19.72
C GLY A 114 -13.88 -10.56 -19.11
N VAL A 115 -12.84 -9.92 -18.59
CA VAL A 115 -11.76 -10.61 -17.86
C VAL A 115 -12.29 -11.07 -16.51
N VAL A 116 -12.18 -12.36 -16.22
CA VAL A 116 -12.48 -12.92 -14.91
C VAL A 116 -11.44 -12.41 -13.92
N LEU A 117 -11.88 -11.63 -12.94
CA LEU A 117 -11.00 -11.18 -11.87
C LEU A 117 -10.86 -12.26 -10.82
N THR A 118 -9.62 -12.60 -10.49
CA THR A 118 -9.29 -13.52 -9.41
C THR A 118 -9.89 -13.11 -8.06
N PHE A 119 -9.80 -11.82 -7.73
CA PHE A 119 -10.38 -11.25 -6.51
C PHE A 119 -11.60 -10.42 -6.85
N SER A 120 -12.67 -10.58 -6.05
CA SER A 120 -13.84 -9.69 -6.08
C SER A 120 -13.47 -8.23 -5.79
N SER A 121 -12.41 -8.00 -5.00
CA SER A 121 -11.78 -6.69 -4.83
C SER A 121 -10.27 -6.82 -4.53
N PRO A 122 -9.38 -6.13 -5.27
CA PRO A 122 -7.95 -6.12 -4.98
C PRO A 122 -7.60 -5.43 -3.65
N CYS A 123 -8.55 -4.68 -3.07
CA CYS A 123 -8.35 -3.96 -1.82
C CYS A 123 -8.04 -4.92 -0.67
N GLY A 124 -8.69 -6.10 -0.62
CA GLY A 124 -8.45 -7.07 0.45
C GLY A 124 -7.00 -7.54 0.49
N TYR A 125 -6.48 -7.97 -0.66
CA TYR A 125 -5.08 -8.38 -0.79
C TYR A 125 -4.10 -7.22 -0.49
N CYS A 126 -4.32 -6.05 -1.10
CA CYS A 126 -3.45 -4.88 -0.92
C CYS A 126 -3.39 -4.42 0.55
N GLN A 127 -4.55 -4.38 1.22
CA GLN A 127 -4.65 -4.00 2.62
C GLN A 127 -3.93 -5.00 3.51
N GLN A 128 -4.24 -6.29 3.36
CA GLN A 128 -3.63 -7.34 4.17
C GLN A 128 -2.11 -7.40 3.98
N LEU A 129 -1.62 -7.31 2.74
CA LEU A 129 -0.20 -7.34 2.45
C LEU A 129 0.54 -6.16 3.09
N ASN A 130 0.07 -4.93 2.88
CA ASN A 130 0.75 -3.74 3.40
C ASN A 130 0.67 -3.66 4.93
N THR A 131 -0.45 -4.04 5.54
CA THR A 131 -0.53 -4.19 7.01
C THR A 131 0.44 -5.27 7.52
N ALA A 132 0.58 -6.40 6.83
CA ALA A 132 1.52 -7.45 7.19
C ALA A 132 3.00 -7.02 7.01
N ILE A 133 3.30 -6.15 6.04
CA ILE A 133 4.62 -5.53 5.87
C ILE A 133 4.89 -4.58 7.05
N ALA A 134 3.93 -3.69 7.34
CA ALA A 134 4.03 -2.72 8.42
C ALA A 134 4.35 -3.40 9.76
N ALA A 135 3.59 -4.44 10.11
CA ALA A 135 3.79 -5.21 11.35
C ALA A 135 5.18 -5.87 11.48
N ARG A 136 5.92 -6.01 10.38
CA ARG A 136 7.28 -6.62 10.36
C ARG A 136 8.40 -5.60 10.26
N TYR A 137 8.08 -4.36 9.90
CA TYR A 137 9.07 -3.36 9.49
C TYR A 137 9.04 -2.11 10.35
N LEU A 138 7.86 -1.68 10.78
CA LEU A 138 7.69 -0.53 11.67
C LEU A 138 8.01 -0.91 13.12
N GLU A 139 8.31 0.10 13.92
CA GLU A 139 8.49 -0.05 15.36
C GLU A 139 7.19 -0.53 16.01
N PRO A 140 7.27 -1.29 17.12
CA PRO A 140 6.11 -1.87 17.77
C PRO A 140 5.03 -0.84 18.19
N GLU A 141 5.43 0.39 18.47
CA GLU A 141 4.54 1.48 18.87
C GLU A 141 3.84 2.13 17.69
N VAL A 142 4.23 1.83 16.44
CA VAL A 142 3.60 2.40 15.24
C VAL A 142 2.45 1.51 14.79
N THR A 143 1.29 2.13 14.62
CA THR A 143 0.06 1.50 14.17
C THR A 143 -0.24 1.89 12.73
N VAL A 144 -0.76 0.94 11.96
CA VAL A 144 -1.20 1.18 10.58
C VAL A 144 -2.64 0.74 10.43
N SER A 145 -3.46 1.61 9.85
CA SER A 145 -4.83 1.29 9.44
C SER A 145 -5.08 1.74 8.01
N CYS A 146 -6.00 1.05 7.35
CA CYS A 146 -6.49 1.41 6.03
C CYS A 146 -8.01 1.35 6.02
N GLU A 147 -8.63 2.42 5.52
CA GLU A 147 -10.07 2.49 5.28
C GLU A 147 -10.30 2.66 3.78
N GLN A 148 -11.25 1.92 3.22
CA GLN A 148 -11.69 2.16 1.85
C GLN A 148 -12.51 3.46 1.80
N ALA A 149 -12.26 4.29 0.79
CA ALA A 149 -12.92 5.58 0.62
C ALA A 149 -13.34 5.73 -0.85
N GLY A 150 -14.57 5.34 -1.17
CA GLY A 150 -15.08 5.32 -2.55
C GLY A 150 -14.21 4.45 -3.46
N ASP A 151 -13.63 5.09 -4.48
CA ASP A 151 -12.73 4.46 -5.47
C ASP A 151 -11.26 4.45 -5.05
N GLY A 152 -11.01 4.81 -3.80
CA GLY A 152 -9.69 4.93 -3.21
C GLY A 152 -9.60 4.34 -1.82
N CYS A 153 -8.58 4.75 -1.08
CA CYS A 153 -8.37 4.36 0.31
C CYS A 153 -7.59 5.41 1.08
N THR A 154 -7.75 5.44 2.41
CA THR A 154 -6.97 6.25 3.32
C THR A 154 -6.16 5.35 4.23
N TRP A 155 -4.84 5.53 4.21
CA TRP A 155 -3.90 4.88 5.12
C TRP A 155 -3.51 5.87 6.22
N ARG A 156 -3.54 5.41 7.47
CA ARG A 156 -3.02 6.16 8.62
C ARG A 156 -1.89 5.37 9.24
N VAL A 157 -0.75 6.02 9.41
CA VAL A 157 0.44 5.46 10.06
C VAL A 157 0.77 6.35 11.23
N SER A 158 0.47 5.90 12.44
CA SER A 158 0.57 6.73 13.64
C SER A 158 1.39 6.07 14.73
N ALA A 159 2.26 6.85 15.37
CA ALA A 159 2.81 6.44 16.66
C ALA A 159 1.64 6.37 17.65
N GLN A 160 1.52 5.25 18.36
CA GLN A 160 0.54 5.10 19.42
C GLN A 160 0.83 6.19 20.45
N ALA A 161 -0.15 7.06 20.70
CA ALA A 161 -0.04 8.01 21.80
C ALA A 161 0.10 7.17 23.08
N SER A 162 1.25 7.28 23.74
CA SER A 162 1.48 6.65 25.03
C SER A 162 0.33 7.04 25.95
N ALA A 163 -0.45 6.05 26.40
CA ALA A 163 -1.63 6.24 27.23
C ALA A 163 -1.32 6.79 28.65
N ASP A 164 -0.04 7.02 28.96
CA ASP A 164 0.47 7.43 30.27
C ASP A 164 1.05 8.86 30.28
N ALA A 165 0.37 9.82 29.64
CA ALA A 165 0.58 11.21 30.01
C ALA A 165 -0.36 11.53 31.19
N PRO A 166 0.13 11.65 32.44
CA PRO A 166 -0.75 12.04 33.53
C PRO A 166 -1.29 13.44 33.23
N ALA A 167 -2.62 13.56 33.23
CA ALA A 167 -3.30 14.83 33.07
C ALA A 167 -2.72 15.84 34.07
N ALA A 168 -2.08 16.89 33.56
CA ALA A 168 -1.61 17.99 34.39
C ALA A 168 -2.82 18.51 35.20
N SER A 169 -2.78 18.26 36.51
CA SER A 169 -3.82 18.73 37.42
C SER A 169 -3.84 20.26 37.41
N PRO A 170 -5.00 20.91 37.29
CA PRO A 170 -5.08 22.36 37.35
C PRO A 170 -4.67 22.82 38.74
N GLN A 171 -3.59 23.60 38.82
CA GLN A 171 -3.22 24.33 40.04
C GLN A 171 -4.39 25.26 40.40
N ARG A 172 -5.14 24.91 41.44
CA ARG A 172 -6.03 25.86 42.11
C ARG A 172 -5.14 26.91 42.76
N GLY A 173 -5.19 28.13 42.24
CA GLY A 173 -4.62 29.30 42.88
C GLY A 173 -5.13 29.40 44.32
N ARG A 174 -4.19 29.45 45.27
CA ARG A 174 -4.46 29.89 46.64
C ARG A 174 -4.85 31.36 46.58
N ALA A 175 -6.00 31.68 47.16
CA ALA A 175 -6.29 33.01 47.67
C ALA A 175 -5.52 33.22 48.99
N ALA A 176 -4.83 34.36 49.10
CA ALA A 176 -4.32 35.05 50.30
C ALA A 176 -3.67 36.35 49.78
N ASP A 177 -3.91 37.57 50.26
CA ASP A 177 -4.68 38.12 51.37
C ASP A 177 -5.29 39.46 50.91
#